data_AF-A0A7C6A8W2-F1
#
_entry.id   AF-A0A7C6A8W2-F1
#
_cell.length_a   1.000
_cell.length_b   1.000
_cell.length_c   1.000
_cell.angle_alpha   90.00
_cell.angle_beta   90.00
_cell.angle_gamma   90.00
#
_symmetry.space_group_name_H-M   'P 1'
#
loop_
_entity.id
_entity.type
_entity.pdbx_description
1 polymer ?
#
loop_
_entity_poly.entity_id
_entity_poly.type
_entity_poly.pdbx_seq_one_letter_code
_entity_poly.pdbx_strand_id
1 'polypeptide(L)'
;MEWHFFRISRIILITIILLSSCHKKETLGTLLWRFRTNADVDSSPALGSDGTIYFGSRDSFLYAINTQGSLKWKCKTGDYVESSPTIGPDETIFVGANDNPIYALNGSGTIADAPWPKFRKNLRNTASVR
;
A
#
# COMPACT_ATOMS: atom_id res chain seq x y z
N MET A 1 -72.94 -28.66 3.62
CA MET A 1 -72.91 -27.98 4.92
C MET A 1 -71.61 -28.39 5.59
N GLU A 2 -70.62 -27.58 5.89
CA GLU A 2 -70.24 -26.20 5.64
C GLU A 2 -68.71 -26.24 5.75
N TRP A 3 -68.01 -25.47 4.91
CA TRP A 3 -66.56 -25.27 4.99
C TRP A 3 -66.22 -24.53 6.27
N HIS A 4 -65.03 -24.72 6.86
CA HIS A 4 -64.15 -23.62 7.29
C HIS A 4 -62.75 -24.13 7.68
N PHE A 5 -61.80 -23.85 6.79
CA PHE A 5 -60.36 -23.87 7.04
C PHE A 5 -60.01 -22.99 8.25
N PHE A 6 -59.42 -23.57 9.29
CA PHE A 6 -58.85 -22.79 10.40
C PHE A 6 -57.52 -22.17 9.94
N ARG A 7 -57.50 -20.85 9.80
CA ARG A 7 -56.35 -20.03 9.39
C ARG A 7 -55.19 -20.24 10.38
N ILE A 8 -54.06 -20.71 9.87
CA ILE A 8 -52.77 -20.70 10.56
C ILE A 8 -52.43 -19.23 10.88
N SER A 9 -52.31 -18.91 12.17
CA SER A 9 -51.93 -17.56 12.62
C SER A 9 -50.53 -17.23 12.13
N ARG A 10 -50.43 -16.21 11.27
CA ARG A 10 -49.20 -15.63 10.69
C ARG A 10 -48.23 -15.02 11.72
N ILE A 11 -48.42 -15.29 13.01
CA ILE A 11 -47.67 -14.66 14.11
C ILE A 11 -46.62 -15.62 14.70
N ILE A 12 -46.75 -16.94 14.52
CA ILE A 12 -45.78 -17.91 15.07
C ILE A 12 -44.57 -18.14 14.12
N LEU A 13 -44.63 -17.68 12.86
CA LEU A 13 -43.54 -17.84 11.89
C LEU A 13 -42.62 -16.60 11.75
N ILE A 14 -42.88 -15.50 12.45
CA ILE A 14 -42.11 -14.25 12.28
C ILE A 14 -41.02 -14.08 13.35
N THR A 15 -41.04 -14.85 14.44
CA THR A 15 -40.02 -14.76 15.50
C THR A 15 -38.74 -15.57 15.24
N ILE A 16 -38.61 -16.27 14.10
CA ILE A 16 -37.40 -17.05 13.76
C ILE A 16 -36.48 -16.34 12.74
N ILE A 17 -36.86 -15.17 12.21
CA ILE A 17 -36.03 -14.45 11.21
C ILE A 17 -35.49 -13.13 11.76
N LEU A 18 -35.11 -13.10 13.04
CA LEU A 18 -34.39 -11.96 13.65
C LEU A 18 -33.16 -12.40 14.45
N LEU A 19 -32.58 -13.55 14.08
CA LEU A 19 -31.21 -13.92 14.42
C LEU A 19 -30.46 -14.38 13.16
N SER A 20 -30.60 -13.64 12.06
CA SER A 20 -29.48 -13.54 11.13
C SER A 20 -28.43 -12.67 11.82
N SER A 21 -27.74 -13.28 12.78
CA SER A 21 -26.47 -12.79 13.28
C SER A 21 -25.66 -12.41 12.06
N CYS A 22 -25.40 -11.12 11.89
CA CYS A 22 -24.36 -10.67 10.98
C CYS A 22 -23.06 -11.19 11.59
N HIS A 23 -22.72 -12.45 11.30
CA HIS A 23 -21.37 -12.93 11.45
C HIS A 23 -20.58 -12.14 10.42
N LYS A 24 -20.09 -10.97 10.82
CA LYS A 24 -18.91 -10.40 10.20
C LYS A 24 -17.87 -11.52 10.28
N LYS A 25 -17.54 -12.09 9.12
CA LYS A 25 -16.49 -13.10 9.02
C LYS A 25 -15.21 -12.38 9.44
N GLU A 26 -14.81 -12.55 10.69
CA GLU A 26 -13.50 -12.15 11.16
C GLU A 26 -12.50 -13.07 10.47
N THR A 27 -12.07 -12.70 9.26
CA THR A 27 -10.86 -13.27 8.68
C THR A 27 -9.70 -12.79 9.53
N LEU A 28 -9.34 -13.60 10.53
CA LEU A 28 -8.04 -13.57 11.16
C LEU A 28 -7.02 -13.51 10.01
N GLY A 29 -6.18 -12.47 9.99
CA GLY A 29 -5.27 -12.23 8.88
C GLY A 29 -4.39 -13.46 8.64
N THR A 30 -4.56 -14.11 7.49
CA THR A 30 -3.68 -15.20 7.06
C THR A 30 -2.42 -14.59 6.47
N LEU A 31 -1.24 -15.01 6.94
CA LEU A 31 0.04 -14.60 6.36
C LEU A 31 0.12 -15.06 4.90
N LEU A 32 0.12 -14.12 3.95
CA LEU A 32 0.25 -14.42 2.52
C LEU A 32 1.72 -14.68 2.14
N TRP A 33 2.62 -13.79 2.54
CA TRP A 33 4.05 -13.89 2.28
C TRP A 33 4.85 -13.03 3.26
N ARG A 34 6.17 -13.22 3.28
CA ARG A 34 7.13 -12.38 3.99
C ARG A 34 8.34 -12.10 3.11
N PHE A 35 8.90 -10.90 3.21
CA PHE A 35 10.12 -10.51 2.50
C PHE A 35 11.21 -10.21 3.53
N ARG A 36 12.44 -10.71 3.31
CA ARG A 36 13.56 -10.53 4.24
C ARG A 36 14.53 -9.49 3.71
N THR A 37 14.76 -8.44 4.49
CA THR A 37 15.85 -7.46 4.35
C THR A 37 17.06 -7.87 5.20
N ASN A 38 18.17 -7.14 5.07
CA ASN A 38 19.38 -7.42 5.85
C ASN A 38 19.45 -6.66 7.17
N ALA A 39 18.51 -5.74 7.43
CA ALA A 39 18.36 -5.03 8.69
C ALA A 39 16.89 -4.63 8.90
N ASP A 40 16.61 -3.92 9.99
CA ASP A 40 15.26 -3.52 10.39
C ASP A 40 14.54 -2.70 9.30
N VAL A 41 13.22 -2.81 9.29
CA VAL A 41 12.31 -2.07 8.41
C VAL A 41 11.44 -1.19 9.31
N ASP A 42 11.90 0.03 9.57
CA ASP A 42 11.17 0.99 10.41
C ASP A 42 10.23 1.89 9.62
N SER A 43 10.42 1.95 8.30
CA SER A 43 9.55 2.73 7.42
C SER A 43 8.18 2.05 7.28
N SER A 44 7.11 2.85 7.20
CA SER A 44 5.83 2.34 6.69
C SER A 44 5.95 2.13 5.17
N PRO A 45 5.35 1.07 4.59
CA PRO A 45 5.38 0.86 3.15
C PRO A 45 4.42 1.81 2.40
N ALA A 46 4.75 2.14 1.15
CA ALA A 46 3.88 2.83 0.21
C ALA A 46 3.45 1.91 -0.94
N LEU A 47 2.20 2.00 -1.38
CA LEU A 47 1.65 1.21 -2.48
C LEU A 47 1.54 2.09 -3.73
N GLY A 48 2.24 1.71 -4.80
CA GLY A 48 2.13 2.33 -6.12
C GLY A 48 0.83 1.97 -6.83
N SER A 49 0.46 2.76 -7.84
CA SER A 49 -0.74 2.52 -8.65
C SER A 49 -0.70 1.20 -9.42
N ASP A 50 0.51 0.70 -9.71
CA ASP A 50 0.77 -0.59 -10.35
C ASP A 50 0.78 -1.79 -9.36
N GLY A 51 0.52 -1.54 -8.07
CA GLY A 51 0.57 -2.55 -7.02
C GLY A 51 1.97 -2.85 -6.48
N THR A 52 2.99 -2.09 -6.88
CA THR A 52 4.33 -2.20 -6.28
C THR A 52 4.33 -1.67 -4.86
N ILE A 53 4.99 -2.39 -3.96
CA ILE A 53 5.14 -2.01 -2.56
C ILE A 53 6.57 -1.49 -2.38
N TYR A 54 6.68 -0.25 -1.90
CA TYR A 54 7.94 0.43 -1.65
C TYR A 54 8.17 0.61 -0.16
N PHE A 55 9.39 0.34 0.32
CA PHE A 55 9.74 0.53 1.73
C PHE A 55 11.26 0.67 1.90
N GLY A 56 11.68 1.43 2.91
CA GLY A 56 13.07 1.60 3.31
C GLY A 56 13.50 0.56 4.34
N SER A 57 14.80 0.33 4.42
CA SER A 57 15.41 -0.48 5.49
C SER A 57 16.71 0.17 5.99
N ARG A 58 17.08 -0.17 7.23
CA ARG A 58 18.37 0.15 7.84
C ARG A 58 19.57 -0.56 7.17
N ASP A 59 19.35 -1.38 6.15
CA ASP A 59 20.44 -1.95 5.35
C ASP A 59 20.93 -1.01 4.25
N SER A 60 20.49 0.26 4.29
CA SER A 60 20.80 1.32 3.32
C SER A 60 20.21 1.06 1.93
N PHE A 61 19.02 0.44 1.88
CA PHE A 61 18.28 0.25 0.64
C PHE A 61 16.83 0.73 0.72
N LEU A 62 16.36 1.29 -0.39
CA LEU A 62 14.94 1.36 -0.75
C LEU A 62 14.58 0.12 -1.57
N TYR A 63 13.54 -0.59 -1.17
CA TYR A 63 13.05 -1.78 -1.84
C TYR A 63 11.78 -1.50 -2.64
N ALA A 64 11.62 -2.20 -3.76
CA ALA A 64 10.38 -2.30 -4.50
C ALA A 64 10.05 -3.78 -4.75
N ILE A 65 8.92 -4.23 -4.23
CA ILE A 65 8.46 -5.62 -4.38
C ILE A 65 7.07 -5.66 -5.01
N ASN A 66 6.72 -6.77 -5.66
CA ASN A 66 5.37 -6.97 -6.18
C ASN A 66 4.40 -7.44 -5.07
N THR A 67 3.11 -7.52 -5.39
CA THR A 67 2.06 -7.99 -4.48
C THR A 67 2.19 -9.46 -4.06
N GLN A 68 3.06 -10.23 -4.72
CA GLN A 68 3.38 -11.62 -4.39
C GLN A 68 4.65 -11.73 -3.53
N GLY A 69 5.25 -10.61 -3.12
CA GLY A 69 6.45 -10.59 -2.29
C GLY A 69 7.75 -10.86 -3.04
N SER A 70 7.77 -10.81 -4.38
CA SER A 70 9.01 -10.93 -5.16
C SER A 70 9.65 -9.56 -5.39
N LEU A 71 10.98 -9.50 -5.30
CA LEU A 71 11.76 -8.29 -5.55
C LEU A 71 11.64 -7.85 -7.01
N LYS A 72 11.21 -6.60 -7.25
CA LYS A 72 11.31 -5.94 -8.57
C LYS A 72 12.68 -5.29 -8.71
N TRP A 73 13.05 -4.46 -7.76
CA TRP A 73 14.35 -3.80 -7.70
C TRP A 73 14.64 -3.31 -6.27
N LYS A 74 15.89 -2.94 -6.02
CA LYS A 74 16.29 -2.17 -4.84
C LYS A 74 17.33 -1.12 -5.21
N CYS A 75 17.28 0.03 -4.56
CA CYS A 75 18.22 1.12 -4.77
C CYS A 75 19.05 1.33 -3.51
N LYS A 76 20.37 1.44 -3.67
CA LYS A 76 21.28 1.71 -2.55
C LYS A 76 21.32 3.21 -2.24
N THR A 77 21.07 3.57 -1.00
CA THR A 77 21.26 4.92 -0.45
C THR A 77 22.62 5.02 0.23
N GLY A 78 23.03 6.23 0.61
CA GLY A 78 24.27 6.46 1.33
C GLY A 78 24.23 6.02 2.79
N ASP A 79 23.04 5.97 3.40
CA ASP A 79 22.83 5.53 4.79
C ASP A 79 21.40 4.96 4.98
N TYR A 80 21.01 4.66 6.22
CA TYR A 80 19.74 4.04 6.59
C TYR A 80 18.52 4.76 6.01
N VAL A 81 17.55 3.97 5.56
CA VAL A 81 16.28 4.45 5.03
C VAL A 81 15.18 4.17 6.06
N GLU A 82 15.05 5.05 7.04
CA GLU A 82 14.06 4.92 8.13
C GLU A 82 12.76 5.67 7.82
N SER A 83 12.79 6.60 6.86
CA SER A 83 11.61 7.37 6.47
C SER A 83 10.65 6.58 5.59
N SER A 84 9.35 6.87 5.71
CA SER A 84 8.33 6.26 4.85
C SER A 84 8.40 6.87 3.44
N PRO A 85 8.44 6.05 2.37
CA PRO A 85 8.44 6.57 1.00
C PRO A 85 7.11 7.26 0.67
N THR A 86 7.17 8.28 -0.18
CA THR A 86 6.01 9.00 -0.71
C THR A 86 6.02 8.92 -2.23
N ILE A 87 4.87 8.63 -2.85
CA ILE A 87 4.74 8.50 -4.30
C ILE A 87 4.06 9.75 -4.86
N GLY A 88 4.71 10.40 -5.81
CA GLY A 88 4.18 11.56 -6.52
C GLY A 88 3.15 11.19 -7.60
N PRO A 89 2.40 12.17 -8.13
CA PRO A 89 1.43 11.92 -9.21
C PRO A 89 2.03 11.40 -10.52
N ASP A 90 3.34 11.57 -10.69
CA ASP A 90 4.15 11.10 -11.82
C ASP A 90 4.82 9.75 -11.55
N GLU A 91 4.42 9.05 -10.48
CA GLU A 91 5.04 7.81 -9.99
C GLU A 91 6.51 7.98 -9.54
N THR A 92 6.96 9.22 -9.30
CA THR A 92 8.24 9.48 -8.65
C THR A 92 8.16 9.14 -7.17
N ILE A 93 9.07 8.28 -6.71
CA ILE A 93 9.18 7.84 -5.32
C ILE A 93 10.18 8.74 -4.61
N PHE A 94 9.72 9.40 -3.54
CA PHE A 94 10.53 10.23 -2.68
C PHE A 94 10.80 9.51 -1.36
N VAL A 95 12.06 9.45 -0.95
CA VAL A 95 12.43 8.88 0.35
C VAL A 95 13.62 9.62 0.95
N GLY A 96 13.58 9.87 2.25
CA GLY A 96 14.71 10.40 3.00
C GLY A 96 15.59 9.28 3.56
N ALA A 97 16.89 9.50 3.56
CA ALA A 97 17.86 8.63 4.21
C ALA A 97 18.79 9.46 5.12
N ASN A 98 19.50 8.77 6.02
CA ASN A 98 20.31 9.42 7.06
C ASN A 98 21.61 10.06 6.56
N ASP A 99 21.90 9.97 5.26
CA ASP A 99 23.07 10.57 4.60
C ASP A 99 22.88 12.04 4.21
N ASN A 100 21.75 12.65 4.61
CA ASN A 100 21.30 14.04 4.39
C ASN A 100 20.48 14.38 3.13
N PRO A 101 20.59 13.73 1.96
CA PRO A 101 19.74 14.02 0.81
C PRO A 101 18.37 13.33 0.91
N ILE A 102 17.41 13.88 0.19
CA ILE A 102 16.21 13.15 -0.24
C ILE A 102 16.57 12.46 -1.56
N TYR A 103 16.06 11.25 -1.76
CA TYR A 103 16.19 10.47 -2.99
C TYR A 103 14.87 10.52 -3.76
N ALA A 104 14.95 10.81 -5.06
CA ALA A 104 13.83 10.77 -5.99
C ALA A 104 14.15 9.67 -6.99
N LEU A 105 13.26 8.69 -7.12
CA LEU A 105 13.44 7.58 -8.04
C LEU A 105 12.22 7.47 -8.94
N ASN A 106 12.41 7.10 -10.20
CA ASN A 106 11.28 6.66 -10.99
C ASN A 106 10.76 5.29 -10.51
N GLY A 107 9.54 4.92 -10.91
CA GLY A 107 8.97 3.61 -10.57
C GLY A 107 9.80 2.38 -10.98
N SER A 108 10.79 2.55 -11.86
CA SER A 108 11.75 1.49 -12.24
C SER A 108 12.99 1.39 -11.33
N GLY A 109 13.13 2.27 -10.34
CA GLY A 109 14.22 2.22 -9.35
C GLY A 109 15.49 2.94 -9.76
N THR A 110 15.48 3.69 -10.86
CA THR A 110 16.58 4.59 -11.21
C THR A 110 16.33 5.96 -10.58
N ILE A 111 17.39 6.59 -10.09
CA ILE A 111 17.33 7.95 -9.57
C ILE A 111 16.80 8.85 -10.68
N ALA A 112 15.81 9.66 -10.35
CA ALA A 112 15.22 10.62 -11.28
C ALA A 112 16.23 11.75 -11.51
N ASP A 113 16.75 11.87 -12.73
CA ASP A 113 17.55 13.00 -13.19
C ASP A 113 16.63 14.22 -13.45
N ALA A 114 16.01 14.74 -12.39
CA ALA A 114 15.21 15.95 -12.45
C ALA A 114 15.70 16.94 -11.39
N PRO A 115 15.78 18.25 -11.70
CA PRO A 115 16.04 19.25 -10.68
C PRO A 115 14.91 19.19 -9.65
N TRP A 116 15.26 18.74 -8.44
CA TRP A 116 14.41 18.72 -7.27
C TRP A 116 13.49 19.95 -7.19
N PRO A 117 12.17 19.79 -6.93
CA PRO A 117 11.28 20.93 -6.75
C PRO A 117 11.63 21.62 -5.41
N LYS A 118 12.56 22.57 -5.46
CA LYS A 118 12.75 23.54 -4.37
C LYS A 118 11.51 24.44 -4.28
N PHE A 119 11.04 24.67 -3.06
CA PHE A 119 9.91 25.55 -2.76
C PHE A 119 10.03 26.88 -3.54
N ARG A 120 9.00 27.20 -4.35
CA ARG A 120 8.90 28.32 -5.33
C ARG A 120 9.72 28.19 -6.64
N LYS A 121 9.30 27.32 -7.56
CA LYS A 121 9.00 27.72 -8.96
C LYS A 121 8.26 26.62 -9.75
N ASN A 122 6.94 26.78 -9.81
CA ASN A 122 5.97 26.43 -10.87
C ASN A 122 6.07 25.06 -11.57
N LEU A 123 5.02 24.24 -11.42
CA LEU A 123 4.75 22.93 -12.08
C LEU A 123 4.65 22.95 -13.63
N ARG A 124 5.08 24.03 -14.31
CA ARG A 124 4.93 24.18 -15.77
C ARG A 124 6.22 24.00 -16.57
N ASN A 125 7.35 23.74 -15.93
CA ASN A 125 8.63 23.47 -16.61
C ASN A 125 9.29 22.22 -16.02
N THR A 126 8.66 21.06 -16.19
CA THR A 126 9.35 19.78 -16.09
C THR A 126 10.03 19.48 -17.43
N ALA A 127 11.31 19.10 -17.35
CA ALA A 127 12.19 18.91 -18.49
C ALA A 127 11.61 17.95 -19.52
N SER A 128 11.76 18.32 -20.79
CA SER A 128 11.50 17.47 -21.96
C SER A 128 12.27 16.17 -21.84
N VAL A 129 11.57 15.04 -21.95
CA VAL A 129 12.16 13.72 -22.18
C VAL A 129 12.63 13.68 -23.65
N ARG A 130 13.84 13.19 -23.89
CA ARG A 130 14.30 12.74 -25.20
C ARG A 130 14.78 11.31 -25.08
#